data_AF-A0A2X1P592-F1
#
_entry.id   AF-A0A2X1P592-F1
#
_cell.length_a   1.000
_cell.length_b   1.000
_cell.length_c   1.000
_cell.angle_alpha   90.00
_cell.angle_beta   90.00
_cell.angle_gamma   90.00
#
_symmetry.space_group_name_H-M   'P 1'
#
loop_
_entity.id
_entity.type
_entity.pdbx_description
1 polymer ?
#
loop_
_entity_poly.entity_id
_entity_poly.type
_entity_poly.pdbx_seq_one_letter_code
_entity_poly.pdbx_strand_id
1 'polypeptide(L)'
;MSAEITAPWYRLQLDLFTKLVATCMEQFRPKTIPPLAIPERLNAHCEELYELIASLNNILNLYMPAGQEAEHRFCDGRTAR
;
A
#
# COMPACT_ATOMS: atom_id res chain seq x y z
N MET A 1 10.06 7.94 -9.15
CA MET A 1 8.98 8.28 -8.19
C MET A 1 9.49 7.83 -6.82
N SER A 2 9.96 8.76 -5.99
CA SER A 2 10.58 8.46 -4.70
C SER A 2 9.55 7.79 -3.80
N ALA A 3 9.86 6.57 -3.36
CA ALA A 3 8.98 5.73 -2.55
C ALA A 3 9.02 6.20 -1.09
N GLU A 4 8.38 7.33 -0.77
CA GLU A 4 8.02 7.63 0.60
C GLU A 4 6.86 6.71 1.00
N ILE A 5 7.22 5.54 1.54
CA ILE A 5 6.28 4.58 2.14
C ILE A 5 5.80 5.19 3.47
N THR A 6 4.92 6.18 3.38
CA THR A 6 4.34 6.84 4.55
C THR A 6 2.89 6.37 4.74
N ALA A 7 2.39 6.37 5.98
CA ALA A 7 1.01 5.97 6.27
C ALA A 7 -0.05 6.71 5.42
N PRO A 8 0.07 8.03 5.13
CA PRO A 8 -0.85 8.73 4.23
C PRO A 8 -0.81 8.21 2.78
N TRP A 9 0.35 7.75 2.31
CA TRP A 9 0.52 7.21 0.96
C TRP A 9 -0.29 5.92 0.77
N TYR A 10 -0.30 5.04 1.76
CA TYR A 10 -1.10 3.80 1.71
C TYR A 10 -2.60 4.07 1.58
N ARG A 11 -3.13 5.11 2.25
CA ARG A 11 -4.54 5.46 2.14
C ARG A 11 -4.91 5.91 0.73
N LEU A 12 -4.09 6.77 0.11
CA LEU A 12 -4.28 7.18 -1.28
C LEU A 12 -4.21 5.98 -2.24
N GLN A 13 -3.28 5.06 -2.03
CA GLN A 13 -3.13 3.88 -2.88
C GLN A 13 -4.35 2.94 -2.79
N LEU A 14 -4.93 2.76 -1.60
CA LEU A 14 -6.14 1.96 -1.39
C LEU A 14 -7.38 2.60 -2.05
N ASP A 15 -7.50 3.93 -1.99
CA ASP A 15 -8.57 4.66 -2.68
C ASP A 15 -8.47 4.50 -4.21
N LEU A 16 -7.26 4.59 -4.76
CA LEU A 16 -7.00 4.38 -6.19
C LEU A 16 -7.29 2.94 -6.61
N PHE A 17 -6.93 1.97 -5.77
CA PHE A 17 -7.22 0.55 -6.00
C PHE A 17 -8.72 0.28 -6.06
N THR A 18 -9.49 0.83 -5.12
CA THR A 18 -10.95 0.68 -5.08
C THR A 18 -11.61 1.21 -6.36
N LYS A 19 -11.16 2.38 -6.84
CA LYS A 19 -11.62 2.96 -8.11
C LYS A 19 -11.27 2.09 -9.31
N LEU A 20 -10.07 1.50 -9.33
CA LEU A 20 -9.65 0.59 -10.39
C LEU A 20 -10.53 -0.68 -10.43
N VAL A 21 -10.85 -1.26 -9.27
CA VAL A 21 -11.74 -2.43 -9.17
C VAL A 21 -13.14 -2.08 -9.69
N ALA A 22 -13.67 -0.89 -9.36
CA ALA A 22 -14.95 -0.43 -9.88
C ALA A 22 -14.93 -0.33 -11.42
N THR A 23 -13.91 0.31 -12.00
CA THR A 23 -13.72 0.38 -13.46
C THR A 23 -13.62 -1.01 -14.10
N CYS A 24 -12.88 -1.92 -13.46
CA CYS A 24 -12.72 -3.29 -13.94
C CYS A 24 -14.06 -4.06 -13.95
N MET A 25 -14.87 -3.91 -12.91
CA MET A 25 -16.20 -4.55 -12.83
C MET A 25 -17.19 -3.97 -13.85
N GLU A 26 -17.08 -2.68 -14.20
CA GLU A 26 -17.88 -2.06 -15.25
C GLU A 26 -17.47 -2.53 -16.65
N GLN A 27 -16.17 -2.59 -16.93
CA GLN A 27 -15.61 -2.98 -18.23
C GLN A 27 -15.69 -4.49 -18.47
N PHE A 28 -15.47 -5.29 -17.43
CA PHE A 28 -15.44 -6.74 -17.48
C PHE A 28 -16.49 -7.29 -16.52
N ARG A 29 -17.78 -7.21 -16.91
CA ARG A 29 -18.89 -7.74 -16.10
C ARG A 29 -18.76 -9.26 -15.97
N PRO A 30 -18.27 -9.80 -14.84
CA PRO A 30 -18.02 -11.22 -14.71
C PRO A 30 -19.35 -11.94 -14.50
N LYS A 31 -19.47 -13.19 -14.96
CA LYS A 31 -20.67 -14.02 -14.71
C LYS A 31 -20.86 -14.34 -13.23
N THR A 32 -19.78 -14.32 -12.44
CA THR A 32 -19.78 -14.53 -10.99
C THR A 32 -19.00 -13.40 -10.34
N ILE A 33 -19.64 -12.62 -9.48
CA ILE A 33 -19.01 -11.49 -8.81
C ILE A 33 -18.07 -12.04 -7.73
N PRO A 34 -16.76 -11.68 -7.75
CA PRO A 34 -15.85 -12.04 -6.67
C PRO A 34 -16.37 -11.51 -5.32
N PRO A 35 -16.27 -12.25 -4.21
CA PRO A 35 -16.82 -11.84 -2.93
C PRO A 35 -16.24 -10.52 -2.40
N LEU A 36 -15.00 -10.19 -2.77
CA LEU A 36 -14.32 -8.93 -2.45
C LEU A 36 -14.58 -7.81 -3.46
N ALA A 37 -15.22 -8.07 -4.61
CA ALA A 37 -15.58 -7.06 -5.59
C ALA A 37 -16.88 -6.30 -5.24
N ILE A 38 -17.54 -6.69 -4.15
CA ILE A 38 -18.68 -5.96 -3.59
C ILE A 38 -18.14 -4.67 -2.95
N PRO A 39 -18.60 -3.47 -3.36
CA PRO A 39 -18.01 -2.20 -2.94
C PRO A 39 -17.92 -2.03 -1.41
N GLU A 40 -18.96 -2.43 -0.69
CA GLU A 40 -18.99 -2.35 0.78
C GLU A 40 -17.94 -3.25 1.43
N ARG A 41 -17.78 -4.48 0.92
CA ARG A 41 -16.79 -5.43 1.42
C ARG A 41 -15.36 -5.03 1.07
N LEU A 42 -15.18 -4.46 -0.11
CA LEU A 42 -13.88 -3.95 -0.56
C LEU A 42 -13.43 -2.80 0.34
N ASN A 43 -14.31 -1.82 0.57
CA ASN A 43 -14.02 -0.69 1.45
C ASN A 43 -13.72 -1.13 2.88
N ALA A 44 -14.53 -2.04 3.45
CA ALA A 44 -14.27 -2.58 4.78
C ALA A 44 -12.89 -3.26 4.86
N HIS A 45 -12.54 -4.05 3.84
CA HIS A 45 -11.24 -4.71 3.79
C HIS A 45 -10.08 -3.72 3.61
N CYS A 46 -10.27 -2.66 2.82
CA CYS A 46 -9.27 -1.60 2.68
C CYS A 46 -9.04 -0.83 3.99
N GLU A 47 -10.09 -0.55 4.77
CA GLU A 47 -9.95 0.06 6.10
C GLU A 47 -9.22 -0.88 7.07
N GLU A 48 -9.56 -2.18 7.10
CA GLU A 48 -8.81 -3.17 7.90
C GLU A 48 -7.31 -3.21 7.53
N LEU A 49 -7.00 -3.18 6.24
CA LEU A 49 -5.62 -3.16 5.76
C LEU A 49 -4.89 -1.88 6.23
N TYR A 50 -5.55 -0.74 6.20
CA TYR A 50 -4.98 0.51 6.69
C TYR A 50 -4.68 0.45 8.19
N GLU A 51 -5.60 -0.07 9.00
CA GLU A 51 -5.40 -0.26 10.43
C GLU A 51 -4.23 -1.21 10.74
N LEU A 52 -4.14 -2.32 10.01
CA LEU A 52 -3.03 -3.27 10.15
C LEU A 52 -1.68 -2.62 9.80
N ILE A 53 -1.63 -1.82 8.73
CA ILE A 53 -0.41 -1.08 8.33
C ILE A 53 -0.05 -0.04 9.38
N ALA A 54 -1.02 0.68 9.94
CA ALA A 54 -0.79 1.65 11.01
C ALA A 54 -0.25 0.96 12.28
N SER A 55 -0.84 -0.18 12.67
CA SER A 55 -0.37 -1.00 13.79
C SER A 55 1.05 -1.50 13.56
N LEU A 56 1.35 -1.99 12.34
CA LEU A 56 2.69 -2.44 11.98
C LEU A 56 3.71 -1.30 12.06
N ASN A 57 3.39 -0.14 11.50
CA ASN A 57 4.26 1.04 11.58
C ASN A 57 4.52 1.46 13.03
N ASN A 58 3.51 1.43 13.90
CA ASN A 58 3.70 1.71 15.31
C ASN A 58 4.68 0.72 15.97
N ILE A 59 4.55 -0.57 15.68
CA ILE A 59 5.47 -1.60 16.20
C ILE A 59 6.88 -1.38 15.66
N LEU A 60 7.03 -1.20 14.35
CA LEU A 60 8.33 -1.00 13.71
C LEU A 60 9.03 0.28 14.20
N ASN A 61 8.28 1.35 14.46
CA ASN A 61 8.81 2.58 15.05
C ASN A 61 9.42 2.36 16.45
N LEU A 62 8.98 1.35 17.21
CA LEU A 62 9.60 1.01 18.50
C LEU A 62 10.98 0.37 18.33
N TYR A 63 11.21 -0.30 17.19
CA TYR A 63 12.47 -0.98 16.89
C TYR A 63 13.41 -0.15 16.01
N MET A 64 12.91 0.92 15.38
CA MET A 64 13.70 1.78 14.51
C MET A 64 14.36 2.90 15.33
N PRO A 65 15.69 3.10 15.21
CA PRO A 65 16.34 4.22 15.88
C PRO A 65 15.84 5.56 15.32
N ALA A 66 15.51 6.49 16.21
CA ALA A 66 15.10 7.84 15.84
C ALA A 66 16.29 8.58 15.18
N GLY A 67 16.18 8.87 13.88
CA GLY A 67 17.06 9.85 13.23
C GLY A 67 18.19 9.29 12.35
N GLN A 68 18.00 8.13 11.71
CA GLN A 68 18.77 7.89 10.49
C GLN A 68 17.94 8.38 9.30
N GLU A 69 18.31 9.52 8.72
CA GLU A 69 18.08 9.72 7.29
C GLU A 69 18.72 8.49 6.63
N ALA A 70 17.89 7.58 6.15
CA ALA A 70 18.39 6.44 5.41
C ALA A 70 19.04 7.00 4.15
N GLU A 71 20.35 7.21 4.18
CA GLU A 71 21.17 7.20 2.98
C GLU A 71 20.90 5.84 2.34
N HIS A 72 19.91 5.79 1.45
CA HIS A 72 19.69 4.67 0.56
C HIS A 72 20.83 4.68 -0.47
N ARG A 73 22.05 4.41 -0.01
CA ARG A 73 23.14 3.95 -0.86
C ARG A 73 22.80 2.54 -1.29
N PHE A 74 21.92 2.44 -2.29
CA PHE A 74 22.17 1.43 -3.29
C PHE A 74 23.53 1.81 -3.88
N CYS A 75 24.55 1.02 -3.60
CA CYS A 75 25.82 1.10 -4.32
C CYS A 75 25.54 0.72 -5.79
N ASP A 76 24.93 1.64 -6.53
CA ASP A 76 24.91 1.59 -7.98
C ASP A 76 26.25 2.11 -8.49
N GLY A 77 26.90 1.31 -9.33
CA GLY A 77 27.94 1.76 -10.25
C GLY A 77 29.35 1.90 -9.70
N ARG A 78 30.14 0.84 -9.91
CA ARG A 78 31.62 0.79 -9.99
C ARG A 78 32.38 0.74 -8.67
N THR A 79 32.87 -0.45 -8.30
CA THR A 79 34.30 -0.77 -8.13
C THR A 79 34.49 -2.16 -7.53
N ALA A 80 34.99 -3.12 -8.32
CA ALA A 80 35.94 -4.15 -7.87
C ALA A 80 36.47 -4.93 -9.09
N ARG A 81 37.66 -4.50 -9.53
CA ARG A 81 38.54 -5.01 -10.61
C ARG A 81 38.30 -4.47 -12.01
#